data_AF-A0A5B7GKI8-F1
#
_entry.id   AF-A0A5B7GKI8-F1
#
_cell.length_a   1.000
_cell.length_b   1.000
_cell.length_c   1.000
_cell.angle_alpha   90.00
_cell.angle_beta   90.00
_cell.angle_gamma   90.00
#
_symmetry.space_group_name_H-M   'P 1'
#
loop_
_entity.id
_entity.type
_entity.pdbx_description
1 polymer ?
#
loop_
_entity_poly.entity_id
_entity_poly.type
_entity_poly.pdbx_seq_one_letter_code
_entity_poly.pdbx_strand_id
1 'polypeptide(L)'
;MGGRTGTLQEVLREELGASLWLLEYKEDLTPLKKILLRRSFSLPPSTVILLLCSSTNTTSVFSFVRQHNLESPGVWWLVIAESDISWQLEGVLREGSQVVLAVRKSTSLYELLVAKVDTDGQPKFVVGTYWNWERNTLRPEKRADRPNHEPLTSDLLHVYRDFGGRRLVMATIENMPFVKLRGGQEGHLVTKSGIDVRIMGALGQQLNFTFQVLTPPDRQWGGPLPNGSVSGIIGQVARREAHLAICEITITGETILWWWGDKKRERN
;
A
#
# COMPACT_ATOMS: atom_id res chain seq x y z
N MET A 1 17.81 14.44 35.48
CA MET A 1 17.10 13.85 34.33
C MET A 1 17.53 14.62 33.09
N GLY A 2 18.55 14.14 32.38
CA GLY A 2 19.10 14.83 31.21
C GLY A 2 18.15 14.70 30.03
N GLY A 3 17.66 15.82 29.50
CA GLY A 3 16.87 15.84 28.28
C GLY A 3 17.75 15.39 27.11
N ARG A 4 17.33 14.35 26.40
CA ARG A 4 17.98 13.92 25.15
C ARG A 4 17.72 14.98 24.08
N THR A 5 18.71 15.82 23.81
CA THR A 5 18.73 16.78 22.70
C THR A 5 19.25 16.10 21.43
N GLY A 6 18.54 15.08 20.96
CA GLY A 6 18.77 14.49 19.63
C GLY A 6 18.01 15.28 18.57
N THR A 7 18.61 15.47 17.41
CA THR A 7 17.91 15.93 16.20
C THR A 7 16.78 14.95 15.85
N LEU A 8 15.73 15.40 15.15
CA LEU A 8 14.64 14.51 14.68
C LEU A 8 15.15 13.24 14.02
N GLN A 9 16.23 13.39 13.24
CA GLN A 9 16.82 12.27 12.54
C GLN A 9 17.36 11.20 13.49
N GLU A 10 17.93 11.61 14.62
CA GLU A 10 18.46 10.69 15.65
C GLU A 10 17.31 10.00 16.39
N VAL A 11 16.26 10.74 16.74
CA VAL A 11 15.07 10.18 17.39
C VAL A 11 14.37 9.17 16.49
N LEU A 12 14.15 9.51 15.22
CA LEU A 12 13.51 8.59 14.26
C LEU A 12 14.38 7.37 13.96
N ARG A 13 15.70 7.52 13.91
CA ARG A 13 16.62 6.38 13.74
C ARG A 13 16.59 5.43 14.92
N GLU A 14 16.62 5.96 16.14
CA GLU A 14 16.58 5.16 17.37
C GLU A 14 15.23 4.44 17.53
N GLU A 15 14.12 5.12 17.29
CA GLU A 15 12.77 4.58 17.52
C GLU A 15 12.31 3.61 16.42
N LEU A 16 12.68 3.85 15.15
CA LEU A 16 12.18 3.05 14.03
C LEU A 16 13.11 1.90 13.63
N GLY A 17 14.35 1.86 14.14
CA GLY A 17 15.34 0.85 13.76
C GLY A 17 15.61 0.78 12.25
N ALA A 18 15.32 1.88 11.55
CA ALA A 18 15.18 1.94 10.10
C ALA A 18 16.24 2.83 9.45
N SER A 19 16.55 2.59 8.19
CA SER A 19 17.40 3.51 7.42
C SER A 19 16.61 4.78 7.14
N LEU A 20 17.06 5.93 7.67
CA LEU A 20 16.37 7.22 7.53
C LEU A 20 16.99 8.05 6.40
N TRP A 21 16.13 8.50 5.49
CA TRP A 21 16.47 9.35 4.35
C TRP A 21 15.71 10.66 4.44
N LEU A 22 16.43 11.79 4.51
CA LEU A 22 15.82 13.11 4.46
C LEU A 22 15.81 13.62 3.02
N LEU A 23 14.63 14.05 2.57
CA LEU A 23 14.36 14.58 1.24
C LEU A 23 13.66 15.95 1.38
N GLU A 24 14.40 17.04 1.20
CA GLU A 24 13.87 18.41 1.20
C GLU A 24 13.82 18.95 -0.23
N TYR A 25 12.63 19.40 -0.66
CA TYR A 25 12.43 19.92 -2.02
C TYR A 25 11.52 21.15 -2.05
N LYS A 26 12.04 22.24 -2.61
CA LYS A 26 11.33 23.52 -2.69
C LYS A 26 10.68 23.76 -4.06
N GLU A 27 11.31 23.34 -5.17
CA GLU A 27 10.84 23.74 -6.52
C GLU A 27 10.94 22.63 -7.57
N ASP A 28 12.13 22.07 -7.85
CA ASP A 28 12.30 21.03 -8.89
C ASP A 28 12.29 19.59 -8.32
N LEU A 29 11.38 18.76 -8.82
CA LEU A 29 11.25 17.35 -8.47
C LEU A 29 12.11 16.41 -9.34
N THR A 30 12.75 16.91 -10.40
CA THR A 30 13.58 16.11 -11.32
C THR A 30 14.67 15.31 -10.62
N PRO A 31 15.42 15.85 -9.65
CA PRO A 31 16.42 15.09 -8.91
C PRO A 31 15.79 13.94 -8.11
N LEU A 32 14.64 14.18 -7.49
CA LEU A 32 13.91 13.17 -6.73
C LEU A 32 13.44 12.04 -7.64
N LYS A 33 12.84 12.37 -8.80
CA LYS A 33 12.41 11.38 -9.79
C LYS A 33 13.57 10.47 -10.21
N LYS A 34 14.76 11.05 -10.46
CA LYS A 34 15.97 10.28 -10.79
C LYS A 34 16.41 9.37 -9.65
N ILE A 35 16.36 9.83 -8.40
CA ILE A 35 16.72 9.02 -7.22
C ILE A 35 15.74 7.85 -7.06
N LEU A 36 14.43 8.13 -7.14
CA LEU A 36 13.39 7.10 -7.01
C LEU A 36 13.50 6.05 -8.11
N LEU A 37 13.70 6.46 -9.36
CA LEU A 37 13.88 5.53 -10.48
C LEU A 37 15.16 4.69 -10.37
N ARG A 38 16.27 5.28 -9.89
CA ARG A 38 17.54 4.55 -9.73
C ARG A 38 17.52 3.56 -8.57
N ARG A 39 16.73 3.81 -7.53
CA ARG A 39 16.86 3.14 -6.23
C ARG A 39 15.63 2.37 -5.76
N SER A 40 14.52 2.43 -6.50
CA SER A 40 13.29 1.68 -6.18
C SER A 40 13.49 0.18 -5.98
N PHE A 41 14.61 -0.38 -6.44
CA PHE A 41 14.91 -1.81 -6.37
C PHE A 41 16.00 -2.21 -5.37
N SER A 42 16.62 -1.27 -4.65
CA SER A 42 17.75 -1.58 -3.73
C SER A 42 17.61 -0.97 -2.33
N LEU A 43 16.44 -0.44 -1.98
CA LEU A 43 16.24 0.08 -0.63
C LEU A 43 16.23 -1.09 0.37
N PRO A 44 16.92 -0.96 1.51
CA PRO A 44 16.83 -1.94 2.58
C PRO A 44 15.38 -2.16 3.02
N PRO A 45 15.00 -3.37 3.44
CA PRO A 45 13.73 -3.57 4.14
C PRO A 45 13.66 -2.62 5.33
N SER A 46 12.54 -1.93 5.49
CA SER A 46 12.32 -0.89 6.52
C SER A 46 13.15 0.38 6.30
N THR A 47 12.92 1.03 5.17
CA THR A 47 13.45 2.38 4.88
C THR A 47 12.40 3.43 5.22
N VAL A 48 12.79 4.47 5.96
CA VAL A 48 11.94 5.62 6.24
C VAL A 48 12.44 6.80 5.42
N ILE A 49 11.56 7.38 4.62
CA ILE A 49 11.78 8.56 3.81
C ILE A 49 11.03 9.72 4.47
N LEU A 50 11.78 10.66 5.03
CA LEU A 50 11.27 11.92 5.54
C LEU A 50 11.20 12.92 4.39
N LEU A 51 9.98 13.32 4.02
CA LEU A 51 9.70 14.25 2.94
C LEU A 51 9.27 15.61 3.50
N LEU A 52 10.05 16.65 3.17
CA LEU A 52 9.78 18.05 3.48
C LEU A 52 9.57 18.82 2.17
N CYS A 53 8.31 19.08 1.79
CA CYS A 53 7.99 19.87 0.61
C CYS A 53 6.61 20.53 0.72
N SER A 54 6.31 21.46 -0.20
CA SER A 54 4.98 22.08 -0.30
C SER A 54 3.90 21.04 -0.60
N SER A 55 2.63 21.38 -0.32
CA SER A 55 1.48 20.51 -0.59
C SER A 55 1.41 20.06 -2.05
N THR A 56 1.55 20.99 -3.00
CA THR A 56 1.57 20.71 -4.45
C THR A 56 2.73 19.80 -4.86
N ASN A 57 3.90 19.97 -4.24
CA ASN A 57 5.04 19.10 -4.49
C ASN A 57 4.80 17.70 -3.91
N THR A 58 4.19 17.60 -2.73
CA THR A 58 3.89 16.32 -2.08
C THR A 58 2.96 15.47 -2.97
N THR A 59 1.85 16.05 -3.46
CA THR A 59 0.92 15.33 -4.35
C THR A 59 1.57 14.91 -5.65
N SER A 60 2.48 15.74 -6.20
CA SER A 60 3.23 15.44 -7.41
C SER A 60 4.23 14.28 -7.21
N VAL A 61 4.84 14.18 -6.02
CA VAL A 61 5.71 13.05 -5.65
C VAL A 61 4.91 11.75 -5.62
N PHE A 62 3.78 11.72 -4.92
CA PHE A 62 2.97 10.50 -4.83
C PHE A 62 2.31 10.13 -6.17
N SER A 63 1.94 11.12 -6.99
CA SER A 63 1.50 10.87 -8.37
C SER A 63 2.60 10.20 -9.19
N PHE A 64 3.85 10.63 -9.02
CA PHE A 64 5.00 10.03 -9.69
C PHE A 64 5.28 8.60 -9.20
N VAL A 65 5.25 8.38 -7.87
CA VAL A 65 5.38 7.05 -7.25
C VAL A 65 4.32 6.11 -7.83
N ARG A 66 3.06 6.56 -7.90
CA ARG A 66 1.94 5.82 -8.48
C ARG A 66 2.11 5.51 -9.96
N GLN A 67 2.55 6.48 -10.75
CA GLN A 67 2.73 6.33 -12.19
C GLN A 67 3.82 5.30 -12.52
N HIS A 68 4.84 5.17 -11.66
CA HIS A 68 5.99 4.29 -11.88
C HIS A 68 5.96 3.02 -11.02
N ASN A 69 4.85 2.74 -10.32
CA ASN A 69 4.66 1.58 -9.44
C ASN A 69 5.78 1.42 -8.40
N LEU A 70 6.19 2.53 -7.78
CA LEU A 70 7.31 2.55 -6.82
C LEU A 70 6.85 2.36 -5.37
N GLU A 71 5.59 1.97 -5.14
CA GLU A 71 5.09 1.66 -3.80
C GLU A 71 5.76 0.39 -3.26
N SER A 72 6.11 0.41 -1.98
CA SER A 72 6.71 -0.75 -1.31
C SER A 72 6.28 -0.79 0.16
N PRO A 73 5.88 -1.96 0.68
CA PRO A 73 5.60 -2.12 2.11
C PRO A 73 6.85 -1.95 2.97
N GLY A 74 8.05 -2.07 2.37
CA GLY A 74 9.32 -1.82 3.05
C GLY A 74 9.73 -0.34 3.11
N VAL A 75 8.96 0.58 2.50
CA VAL A 75 9.27 2.01 2.45
C VAL A 75 8.17 2.83 3.11
N TRP A 76 8.52 3.50 4.20
CA TRP A 76 7.65 4.39 4.96
C TRP A 76 7.92 5.84 4.60
N TRP A 77 6.88 6.59 4.27
CA TRP A 77 6.95 8.01 3.95
C TRP A 77 6.45 8.83 5.13
N LEU A 78 7.32 9.61 5.75
CA LEU A 78 6.93 10.59 6.75
C LEU A 78 6.86 11.96 6.07
N VAL A 79 5.66 12.49 5.89
CA VAL A 79 5.40 13.78 5.26
C VAL A 79 5.14 14.79 6.34
N ILE A 80 5.91 15.88 6.40
CA ILE A 80 5.63 16.99 7.33
C ILE A 80 4.97 18.13 6.56
N ALA A 81 3.79 18.54 7.00
CA ALA A 81 3.00 19.59 6.35
C ALA A 81 2.51 20.65 7.36
N GLU A 82 2.49 21.91 6.92
CA GLU A 82 1.96 23.04 7.70
C GLU A 82 0.43 23.06 7.75
N SER A 83 -0.24 22.36 6.82
CA SER A 83 -1.70 22.26 6.74
C SER A 83 -2.11 20.82 6.44
N ASP A 84 -3.37 20.49 6.74
CA ASP A 84 -3.93 19.18 6.42
C ASP A 84 -4.07 19.00 4.90
N ILE A 85 -3.34 18.02 4.35
CA ILE A 85 -3.36 17.66 2.93
C ILE A 85 -3.83 16.21 2.70
N SER A 86 -4.48 15.61 3.70
CA SER A 86 -4.91 14.22 3.67
C SER A 86 -5.78 13.92 2.45
N TRP A 87 -6.80 14.74 2.18
CA TRP A 87 -7.73 14.51 1.07
C TRP A 87 -7.05 14.56 -0.31
N GLN A 88 -6.07 15.45 -0.52
CA GLN A 88 -5.31 15.49 -1.78
C GLN A 88 -4.45 14.25 -1.93
N LEU A 89 -3.86 13.78 -0.83
CA LEU A 89 -3.06 12.56 -0.81
C LEU A 89 -3.89 11.31 -1.06
N GLU A 90 -5.07 11.18 -0.46
CA GLU A 90 -5.97 10.04 -0.70
C GLU A 90 -6.25 9.81 -2.19
N GLY A 91 -6.40 10.88 -2.98
CA GLY A 91 -6.65 10.78 -4.42
C GLY A 91 -5.45 10.27 -5.25
N VAL A 92 -4.22 10.42 -4.74
CA VAL A 92 -2.99 10.04 -5.46
C VAL A 92 -2.32 8.80 -4.90
N LEU A 93 -2.64 8.42 -3.65
CA LEU A 93 -2.14 7.20 -3.04
C LEU A 93 -2.77 5.95 -3.66
N ARG A 94 -2.09 4.83 -3.47
CA ARG A 94 -2.58 3.48 -3.75
C ARG A 94 -2.26 2.58 -2.58
N GLU A 95 -2.99 1.47 -2.50
CA GLU A 95 -2.63 0.37 -1.63
C GLU A 95 -1.15 -0.01 -1.77
N GLY A 96 -0.51 -0.30 -0.62
CA GLY A 96 0.91 -0.57 -0.52
C GLY A 96 1.76 0.66 -0.19
N SER A 97 1.20 1.87 -0.31
CA SER A 97 1.86 3.11 0.13
C SER A 97 1.80 3.24 1.66
N GLN A 98 2.95 3.15 2.33
CA GLN A 98 3.04 3.39 3.77
C GLN A 98 3.31 4.88 4.02
N VAL A 99 2.28 5.67 4.36
CA VAL A 99 2.42 7.13 4.53
C VAL A 99 1.94 7.57 5.90
N VAL A 100 2.76 8.35 6.59
CA VAL A 100 2.41 9.09 7.80
C VAL A 100 2.48 10.57 7.47
N LEU A 101 1.37 11.28 7.60
CA LEU A 101 1.27 12.71 7.42
C LEU A 101 1.28 13.39 8.80
N ALA A 102 2.34 14.13 9.09
CA ALA A 102 2.47 14.97 10.27
C ALA A 102 1.95 16.38 9.95
N VAL A 103 0.73 16.68 10.41
CA VAL A 103 0.09 17.99 10.22
C VAL A 103 0.37 18.87 11.42
N ARG A 104 0.97 20.03 11.20
CA ARG A 104 1.22 20.99 12.28
C ARG A 104 -0.09 21.56 12.84
N LYS A 105 -0.24 21.54 14.17
CA LYS A 105 -1.39 22.13 14.89
C LYS A 105 -1.00 23.37 15.69
N SER A 106 0.24 23.43 16.15
CA SER A 106 0.81 24.60 16.83
C SER A 106 2.32 24.69 16.60
N THR A 107 3.00 25.62 17.28
CA THR A 107 4.46 25.77 17.19
C THR A 107 5.22 24.48 17.49
N SER A 108 4.73 23.67 18.43
CA SER A 108 5.39 22.45 18.92
C SER A 108 4.55 21.18 18.82
N LEU A 109 3.31 21.24 18.32
CA LEU A 109 2.40 20.09 18.24
C LEU A 109 2.07 19.71 16.79
N TYR A 110 2.18 18.41 16.49
CA TYR A 110 1.78 17.79 15.23
C TYR A 110 0.73 16.70 15.48
N GLU A 111 -0.28 16.63 14.62
CA GLU A 111 -1.20 15.49 14.51
C GLU A 111 -0.65 14.53 13.46
N LEU A 112 -0.46 13.27 13.82
CA LEU A 112 0.07 12.25 12.94
C LEU A 112 -1.09 11.42 12.38
N LEU A 113 -1.34 11.60 11.09
CA LEU A 113 -2.32 10.86 10.32
C LEU A 113 -1.63 9.70 9.63
N VAL A 114 -2.16 8.49 9.75
CA VAL A 114 -1.60 7.28 9.13
C VAL A 114 -2.49 6.87 7.96
N ALA A 115 -1.89 6.67 6.79
CA ALA A 115 -2.59 6.13 5.63
C ALA A 115 -2.91 4.65 5.87
N LYS A 116 -4.19 4.32 5.71
CA LYS A 116 -4.73 2.97 5.76
C LYS A 116 -5.56 2.70 4.53
N VAL A 117 -5.85 1.43 4.28
CA VAL A 117 -6.80 1.05 3.23
C VAL A 117 -8.11 0.67 3.88
N ASP A 118 -9.21 1.28 3.45
CA ASP A 118 -10.55 0.95 3.95
C ASP A 118 -11.07 -0.38 3.38
N THR A 119 -12.29 -0.75 3.77
CA THR A 119 -12.93 -2.01 3.33
C THR A 119 -13.16 -2.09 1.83
N ASP A 120 -13.23 -0.95 1.14
CA ASP A 120 -13.42 -0.83 -0.31
C ASP A 120 -12.10 -0.68 -1.07
N GLY A 121 -10.96 -0.79 -0.39
CA GLY A 121 -9.65 -0.71 -1.02
C GLY A 121 -9.18 0.73 -1.27
N GLN A 122 -9.86 1.74 -0.70
CA GLN A 122 -9.46 3.13 -0.86
C GLN A 122 -8.49 3.56 0.24
N PRO A 123 -7.37 4.24 -0.12
CA PRO A 123 -6.51 4.87 0.87
C PRO A 123 -7.27 5.95 1.64
N LYS A 124 -7.17 5.91 2.98
CA LYS A 124 -7.77 6.85 3.92
C LYS A 124 -6.79 7.20 5.02
N PHE A 125 -6.77 8.46 5.41
CA PHE A 125 -6.00 8.87 6.58
C PHE A 125 -6.84 8.75 7.84
N VAL A 126 -6.27 8.09 8.86
CA VAL A 126 -6.85 8.05 10.20
C VAL A 126 -5.90 8.71 11.19
N VAL A 127 -6.45 9.33 12.22
CA VAL A 127 -5.62 9.89 13.30
C VAL A 127 -4.96 8.75 14.05
N GLY A 128 -3.64 8.64 13.96
CA GLY A 128 -2.86 7.70 14.75
C GLY A 128 -2.61 8.27 16.14
N THR A 129 -1.79 9.33 16.19
CA THR A 129 -1.33 9.93 17.45
C THR A 129 -0.96 11.41 17.28
N TYR A 130 -0.48 12.03 18.35
CA TYR A 130 0.09 13.38 18.35
C TYR A 130 1.55 13.34 18.76
N TRP A 131 2.31 14.27 18.22
CA TRP A 131 3.73 14.41 18.52
C TRP A 131 4.05 15.84 18.96
N ASN A 132 4.66 15.95 20.14
CA ASN A 132 5.12 17.22 20.67
C ASN A 132 6.65 17.31 20.55
N TRP A 133 7.11 18.28 19.75
CA TRP A 133 8.52 18.48 19.43
C TRP A 133 9.36 18.92 20.64
N GLU A 134 8.86 19.87 21.44
CA GLU A 134 9.60 20.42 22.60
C GLU A 134 9.84 19.36 23.68
N ARG A 135 8.88 18.45 23.84
CA ARG A 135 8.96 17.38 24.84
C ARG A 135 9.60 16.11 24.29
N ASN A 136 9.92 16.08 22.99
CA ASN A 136 10.35 14.89 22.26
C ASN A 136 9.56 13.63 22.65
N THR A 137 8.24 13.75 22.78
CA THR A 137 7.37 12.65 23.22
C THR A 137 6.22 12.46 22.25
N LEU A 138 6.02 11.22 21.82
CA LEU A 138 4.76 10.74 21.26
C LEU A 138 3.79 10.65 22.43
N ARG A 139 2.87 11.61 22.54
CA ARG A 139 1.81 11.53 23.55
C ARG A 139 0.52 11.16 22.84
N PRO A 140 -0.16 10.06 23.21
CA PRO A 140 -1.60 10.06 23.12
C PRO A 140 -2.04 11.18 24.07
N GLU A 141 -2.45 12.33 23.54
CA GLU A 141 -3.27 13.24 24.34
C GLU A 141 -4.50 12.44 24.72
N LYS A 142 -4.57 11.98 25.97
CA LYS A 142 -5.79 11.41 26.56
C LYS A 142 -6.84 12.51 26.61
N ARG A 143 -7.45 12.80 25.46
CA ARG A 143 -8.71 13.52 25.38
C ARG A 143 -9.80 12.49 25.66
N ALA A 144 -10.51 12.68 26.77
CA ALA A 144 -11.54 11.77 27.29
C ALA A 144 -12.72 11.53 26.30
N ASP A 145 -12.72 12.25 25.19
CA ASP A 145 -13.73 12.35 24.15
C ASP A 145 -13.39 11.62 22.84
N ARG A 146 -12.20 10.99 22.71
CA ARG A 146 -11.83 10.23 21.49
C ARG A 146 -11.37 8.79 21.83
N PRO A 147 -12.13 7.74 21.44
CA PRO A 147 -11.92 6.42 22.03
C PRO A 147 -10.64 5.67 21.64
N ASN A 148 -10.01 5.92 20.49
CA ASN A 148 -8.95 5.03 19.99
C ASN A 148 -7.80 5.83 19.39
N HIS A 149 -6.65 5.85 20.06
CA HIS A 149 -5.37 6.23 19.46
C HIS A 149 -4.68 4.96 18.96
N GLU A 150 -4.29 4.96 17.70
CA GLU A 150 -3.54 3.83 17.15
C GLU A 150 -2.04 4.13 17.12
N PRO A 151 -1.19 3.15 17.46
CA PRO A 151 0.26 3.34 17.40
C PRO A 151 0.72 3.61 15.96
N LEU A 152 1.78 4.42 15.82
CA LEU A 152 2.38 4.75 14.50
C LEU A 152 2.83 3.51 13.73
N THR A 153 3.34 2.53 14.48
CA THR A 153 3.59 1.18 14.02
C THR A 153 2.44 0.33 14.53
N SER A 154 1.60 -0.13 13.62
CA SER A 154 0.51 -1.02 13.97
C SER A 154 1.06 -2.33 14.55
N ASP A 155 0.46 -2.84 15.63
CA ASP A 155 0.82 -4.15 16.18
C ASP A 155 0.64 -5.20 15.08
N LEU A 156 1.74 -5.81 14.64
CA LEU A 156 1.71 -6.75 13.53
C LEU A 156 0.81 -7.95 13.83
N LEU A 157 0.66 -8.36 15.10
CA LEU A 157 -0.27 -9.43 15.49
C LEU A 157 -1.73 -8.99 15.35
N HIS A 158 -2.00 -7.70 15.49
CA HIS A 158 -3.32 -7.12 15.25
C HIS A 158 -3.57 -6.89 13.75
N VAL A 159 -2.59 -6.34 13.03
CA VAL A 159 -2.66 -6.05 11.59
C VAL A 159 -2.81 -7.31 10.75
N TYR A 160 -2.06 -8.36 11.09
CA TYR A 160 -2.09 -9.63 10.36
C TYR A 160 -3.07 -10.63 10.98
N ARG A 161 -3.96 -10.19 11.88
CA ARG A 161 -4.97 -11.06 12.47
C ARG A 161 -5.96 -11.55 11.41
N ASP A 162 -6.43 -10.63 10.58
CA ASP A 162 -7.42 -10.87 9.53
C ASP A 162 -7.37 -9.75 8.47
N PHE A 163 -8.34 -9.72 7.56
CA PHE A 163 -8.48 -8.69 6.52
C PHE A 163 -9.53 -7.61 6.86
N GLY A 164 -10.04 -7.55 8.10
CA GLY A 164 -10.87 -6.45 8.58
C GLY A 164 -12.18 -6.20 7.81
N GLY A 165 -12.79 -7.22 7.22
CA GLY A 165 -14.03 -7.13 6.43
C GLY A 165 -13.82 -6.66 4.99
N ARG A 166 -12.57 -6.60 4.52
CA ARG A 166 -12.23 -6.06 3.21
C ARG A 166 -12.88 -6.81 2.06
N ARG A 167 -13.20 -6.11 0.97
CA ARG A 167 -13.65 -6.72 -0.28
C ARG A 167 -12.47 -6.93 -1.23
N LEU A 168 -12.07 -8.19 -1.41
CA LEU A 168 -10.98 -8.57 -2.31
C LEU A 168 -11.47 -8.78 -3.75
N VAL A 169 -10.67 -8.38 -4.73
CA VAL A 169 -10.92 -8.65 -6.15
C VAL A 169 -10.18 -9.92 -6.54
N MET A 170 -10.93 -10.91 -7.01
CA MET A 170 -10.45 -12.24 -7.36
C MET A 170 -10.52 -12.41 -8.88
N ALA A 171 -9.37 -12.56 -9.53
CA ALA A 171 -9.30 -12.87 -10.94
C ALA A 171 -9.59 -14.36 -11.18
N THR A 172 -10.59 -14.67 -12.01
CA THR A 172 -10.91 -16.04 -12.42
C THR A 172 -11.73 -16.07 -13.71
N ILE A 173 -11.86 -17.25 -14.31
CA ILE A 173 -12.74 -17.53 -15.46
C ILE A 173 -13.67 -18.69 -15.09
N GLU A 174 -14.76 -18.86 -15.81
CA GLU A 174 -15.63 -20.02 -15.62
C GLU A 174 -14.89 -21.30 -16.03
N ASN A 175 -14.73 -22.22 -15.08
CA ASN A 175 -14.17 -23.55 -15.32
C ASN A 175 -14.77 -24.55 -14.33
N MET A 176 -15.75 -25.31 -14.79
CA MET A 176 -16.38 -26.34 -13.95
C MET A 176 -15.45 -27.55 -13.81
N PRO A 177 -15.34 -28.17 -12.62
CA PRO A 177 -16.18 -27.99 -11.41
C PRO A 177 -15.71 -26.91 -10.41
N PHE A 178 -14.67 -26.14 -10.73
CA PHE A 178 -13.97 -25.27 -9.78
C PHE A 178 -14.65 -23.92 -9.58
N VAL A 179 -15.07 -23.29 -10.67
CA VAL A 179 -15.79 -22.01 -10.65
C VAL A 179 -16.90 -22.02 -11.68
N LYS A 180 -18.12 -21.74 -11.21
CA LYS A 180 -19.28 -21.39 -12.02
C LYS A 180 -19.62 -19.93 -11.81
N LEU A 181 -19.70 -19.17 -12.90
CA LEU A 181 -20.06 -17.76 -12.85
C LEU A 181 -21.53 -17.58 -13.26
N ARG A 182 -22.08 -16.42 -12.90
CA ARG A 182 -23.41 -15.98 -13.35
C ARG A 182 -23.35 -14.47 -13.58
N GLY A 183 -24.10 -13.97 -14.55
CA GLY A 183 -24.35 -12.54 -14.67
C GLY A 183 -25.04 -11.99 -13.42
N GLY A 184 -24.42 -10.99 -12.81
CA GLY A 184 -24.96 -10.16 -11.74
C GLY A 184 -25.59 -8.87 -12.28
N GLN A 185 -25.83 -7.91 -11.39
CA GLN A 185 -26.32 -6.59 -11.77
C GLN A 185 -25.23 -5.76 -12.49
N GLU A 186 -25.64 -4.85 -13.35
CA GLU A 186 -24.76 -3.91 -14.08
C GLU A 186 -23.65 -4.58 -14.93
N GLY A 187 -23.84 -5.85 -15.32
CA GLY A 187 -22.88 -6.59 -16.14
C GLY A 187 -21.70 -7.18 -15.37
N HIS A 188 -21.69 -7.06 -14.03
CA HIS A 188 -20.69 -7.72 -13.19
C HIS A 188 -20.93 -9.23 -13.11
N LEU A 189 -19.86 -10.02 -13.04
CA LEU A 189 -19.97 -11.47 -12.81
C LEU A 189 -19.95 -11.78 -11.32
N VAL A 190 -20.83 -12.68 -10.88
CA VAL A 190 -20.87 -13.19 -9.52
C VAL A 190 -20.60 -14.69 -9.52
N THR A 191 -19.97 -15.18 -8.46
CA THR A 191 -19.81 -16.62 -8.26
C THR A 191 -21.16 -17.26 -7.97
N LYS A 192 -21.45 -18.39 -8.62
CA LYS A 192 -22.65 -19.19 -8.37
C LYS A 192 -22.33 -20.41 -7.50
N SER A 193 -21.27 -21.13 -7.85
CA SER A 193 -20.88 -22.39 -7.19
C SER A 193 -19.49 -22.82 -7.64
N GLY A 194 -18.90 -23.79 -6.96
CA GLY A 194 -17.67 -24.45 -7.37
C GLY A 194 -16.77 -24.76 -6.19
N ILE A 195 -15.73 -25.57 -6.41
CA ILE A 195 -14.77 -25.95 -5.37
C ILE A 195 -14.03 -24.70 -4.87
N ASP A 196 -13.46 -23.91 -5.78
CA ASP A 196 -12.69 -22.71 -5.46
C ASP A 196 -13.55 -21.64 -4.78
N VAL A 197 -14.81 -21.52 -5.19
CA VAL A 197 -15.78 -20.61 -4.55
C VAL A 197 -16.02 -20.99 -3.08
N ARG A 198 -16.10 -22.29 -2.77
CA ARG A 198 -16.28 -22.78 -1.39
C ARG A 198 -15.02 -22.57 -0.56
N ILE A 199 -13.84 -22.81 -1.15
CA ILE A 199 -12.55 -22.54 -0.49
C ILE A 199 -12.45 -21.06 -0.14
N MET A 200 -12.73 -20.17 -1.10
CA MET A 200 -12.71 -18.72 -0.87
C MET A 200 -13.75 -18.27 0.16
N GLY A 201 -14.94 -18.88 0.16
CA GLY A 201 -15.95 -18.63 1.19
C GLY A 201 -15.46 -19.02 2.60
N ALA A 202 -14.81 -20.17 2.74
CA ALA A 202 -14.25 -20.61 4.02
C ALA A 202 -13.10 -19.71 4.49
N LEU A 203 -12.17 -19.37 3.58
CA LEU A 203 -11.09 -18.42 3.86
C LEU A 203 -11.64 -17.04 4.26
N GLY A 204 -12.67 -16.55 3.55
CA GLY A 204 -13.33 -15.28 3.85
C GLY A 204 -13.96 -15.24 5.24
N GLN A 205 -14.55 -16.35 5.69
CA GLN A 205 -15.08 -16.48 7.05
C GLN A 205 -13.98 -16.48 8.10
N GLN A 206 -12.88 -17.21 7.86
CA GLN A 206 -11.80 -17.36 8.84
C GLN A 206 -10.93 -16.10 8.93
N LEU A 207 -10.70 -15.42 7.81
CA LEU A 207 -9.82 -14.26 7.70
C LEU A 207 -10.59 -12.95 7.50
N ASN A 208 -11.90 -12.95 7.73
CA ASN A 208 -12.76 -11.76 7.71
C ASN A 208 -12.60 -10.92 6.43
N PHE A 209 -12.94 -11.50 5.26
CA PHE A 209 -13.05 -10.76 4.01
C PHE A 209 -14.21 -11.24 3.16
N THR A 210 -14.66 -10.38 2.25
CA THR A 210 -15.57 -10.72 1.15
C THR A 210 -14.80 -10.66 -0.16
N PHE A 211 -15.33 -11.23 -1.24
CA PHE A 211 -14.68 -11.15 -2.54
C PHE A 211 -15.66 -10.91 -3.68
N GLN A 212 -15.16 -10.28 -4.73
CA GLN A 212 -15.84 -10.12 -6.01
C GLN A 212 -14.99 -10.71 -7.13
N VAL A 213 -15.64 -11.09 -8.23
CA VAL A 213 -14.95 -11.70 -9.37
C VAL A 213 -14.61 -10.64 -10.41
N LEU A 214 -13.39 -10.73 -10.92
CA LEU A 214 -12.97 -10.09 -12.15
C LEU A 214 -12.59 -11.17 -13.15
N THR A 215 -13.09 -11.07 -14.37
CA THR A 215 -12.74 -11.98 -15.47
C THR A 215 -11.98 -11.19 -16.52
N PRO A 216 -10.82 -11.69 -16.99
CA PRO A 216 -10.07 -10.99 -18.01
C PRO A 216 -10.86 -10.94 -19.32
N PRO A 217 -10.73 -9.87 -20.12
CA PRO A 217 -11.45 -9.74 -21.39
C PRO A 217 -11.20 -10.90 -22.37
N ASP A 218 -9.98 -11.44 -22.36
CA ASP A 218 -9.56 -12.56 -23.23
C ASP A 218 -10.02 -13.94 -22.71
N ARG A 219 -10.52 -14.01 -21.48
CA ARG A 219 -10.93 -15.24 -20.77
C ARG A 219 -9.84 -16.33 -20.76
N GLN A 220 -8.57 -15.92 -20.72
CA GLN A 220 -7.43 -16.85 -20.67
C GLN A 220 -6.82 -16.93 -19.26
N TRP A 221 -6.09 -18.01 -18.99
CA TRP A 221 -5.28 -18.14 -17.77
C TRP A 221 -4.15 -17.10 -17.75
N GLY A 222 -3.50 -16.91 -18.88
CA GLY A 222 -2.46 -15.91 -19.10
C GLY A 222 -1.25 -16.48 -19.80
N GLY A 223 -0.59 -15.63 -20.56
CA GLY A 223 0.64 -15.94 -21.27
C GLY A 223 1.40 -14.66 -21.63
N PRO A 224 2.67 -14.78 -22.05
CA PRO A 224 3.47 -13.63 -22.39
C PRO A 224 2.93 -12.98 -23.67
N LEU A 225 2.89 -11.66 -23.68
CA LEU A 225 2.54 -10.84 -24.84
C LEU A 225 3.82 -10.31 -25.50
N PRO A 226 3.77 -9.96 -26.80
CA PRO A 226 4.95 -9.46 -27.53
C PRO A 226 5.60 -8.21 -26.90
N ASN A 227 4.83 -7.44 -26.14
CA ASN A 227 5.29 -6.24 -25.43
C ASN A 227 5.94 -6.54 -24.06
N GLY A 228 6.15 -7.82 -23.71
CA GLY A 228 6.71 -8.26 -22.43
C GLY A 228 5.72 -8.27 -21.26
N SER A 229 4.47 -7.85 -21.48
CA SER A 229 3.41 -7.98 -20.47
C SER A 229 2.79 -9.39 -20.49
N VAL A 230 1.89 -9.67 -19.55
CA VAL A 230 1.23 -10.98 -19.43
C VAL A 230 -0.28 -10.79 -19.59
N SER A 231 -0.94 -11.68 -20.34
CA SER A 231 -2.38 -11.67 -20.57
C SER A 231 -3.17 -12.45 -19.50
N GLY A 232 -4.48 -12.57 -19.67
CA GLY A 232 -5.33 -13.42 -18.83
C GLY A 232 -5.34 -13.05 -17.35
N ILE A 233 -5.75 -14.02 -16.52
CA ILE A 233 -5.82 -13.91 -15.06
C ILE A 233 -4.47 -13.53 -14.45
N ILE A 234 -3.38 -14.17 -14.89
CA ILE A 234 -2.02 -13.85 -14.40
C ILE A 234 -1.70 -12.38 -14.69
N GLY A 235 -2.04 -11.91 -15.89
CA GLY A 235 -1.89 -10.52 -16.29
C GLY A 235 -2.66 -9.54 -15.42
N GLN A 236 -3.90 -9.87 -15.04
CA GLN A 236 -4.71 -9.01 -14.17
C GLN A 236 -4.06 -8.83 -12.80
N VAL A 237 -3.54 -9.91 -12.20
CA VAL A 237 -2.85 -9.80 -10.91
C VAL A 237 -1.52 -9.06 -11.06
N ALA A 238 -0.75 -9.36 -12.11
CA ALA A 238 0.52 -8.67 -12.39
C ALA A 238 0.34 -7.15 -12.58
N ARG A 239 -0.77 -6.73 -13.21
CA ARG A 239 -1.14 -5.31 -13.38
C ARG A 239 -1.88 -4.71 -12.19
N ARG A 240 -2.04 -5.46 -11.08
CA ARG A 240 -2.78 -5.05 -9.87
C ARG A 240 -4.26 -4.71 -10.13
N GLU A 241 -4.85 -5.30 -11.16
CA GLU A 241 -6.30 -5.21 -11.44
C GLU A 241 -7.11 -6.13 -10.51
N ALA A 242 -6.47 -7.19 -10.01
CA ALA A 242 -7.01 -8.11 -9.01
C ALA A 242 -5.99 -8.33 -7.88
N HIS A 243 -6.47 -8.61 -6.66
CA HIS A 243 -5.62 -8.87 -5.50
C HIS A 243 -5.08 -10.30 -5.49
N LEU A 244 -5.86 -11.24 -6.03
CA LEU A 244 -5.47 -12.65 -6.13
C LEU A 244 -6.07 -13.30 -7.38
N ALA A 245 -5.48 -14.43 -7.77
CA ALA A 245 -6.06 -15.37 -8.70
C ALA A 245 -6.49 -16.63 -7.94
N ILE A 246 -7.69 -17.14 -8.21
CA ILE A 246 -8.03 -18.52 -7.85
C ILE A 246 -8.47 -19.26 -9.10
N CYS A 247 -7.68 -20.27 -9.43
CA CYS A 247 -7.88 -21.15 -10.55
C CYS A 247 -6.91 -22.31 -10.42
N GLU A 248 -7.10 -23.32 -11.24
CA GLU A 248 -6.13 -24.39 -11.50
C GLU A 248 -4.95 -23.92 -12.35
N ILE A 249 -4.20 -22.97 -11.81
CA ILE A 249 -2.93 -22.56 -12.36
C ILE A 249 -1.87 -23.64 -12.11
N THR A 250 -1.23 -24.09 -13.17
CA THR A 250 -0.04 -24.95 -13.02
C THR A 250 1.14 -24.06 -12.65
N ILE A 251 1.75 -24.30 -11.49
CA ILE A 251 2.95 -23.57 -11.07
C ILE A 251 4.13 -24.05 -11.91
N THR A 252 4.58 -23.22 -12.85
CA THR A 252 5.79 -23.45 -13.66
C THR A 252 6.87 -22.42 -13.35
N GLY A 253 8.12 -22.73 -13.70
CA GLY A 253 9.24 -21.77 -13.56
C GLY A 253 9.00 -20.47 -14.33
N GLU A 254 8.39 -20.55 -15.51
CA GLU A 254 8.02 -19.38 -16.32
C GLU A 254 6.92 -18.55 -15.65
N THR A 255 5.89 -19.22 -15.11
CA THR A 255 4.83 -18.53 -14.36
C THR A 255 5.44 -17.72 -13.22
N ILE A 256 6.35 -18.31 -12.43
CA ILE A 256 7.04 -17.60 -11.34
C ILE A 256 7.83 -16.39 -11.87
N LEU A 257 8.52 -16.51 -13.00
CA LEU A 257 9.26 -15.39 -13.61
C LEU A 257 8.34 -14.25 -14.06
N TRP A 258 7.14 -14.57 -14.55
CA TRP A 258 6.13 -13.57 -14.93
C TRP A 258 5.63 -12.75 -13.74
N TRP A 259 5.50 -13.38 -12.56
CA TRP A 259 5.13 -12.68 -11.32
C TRP A 259 6.21 -11.72 -10.81
N TRP A 260 7.48 -12.09 -11.01
CA TRP A 260 8.62 -11.32 -10.49
C TRP A 260 9.13 -10.24 -11.43
N GLY A 261 8.57 -10.16 -12.64
CA GLY A 261 9.11 -9.37 -13.74
C GLY A 261 10.45 -9.94 -14.20
N ASP A 262 10.64 -10.06 -15.50
CA ASP A 262 11.82 -10.67 -16.11
C ASP A 262 13.11 -9.86 -15.83
N LYS A 263 13.66 -9.97 -14.61
CA LYS A 263 14.89 -9.29 -14.15
C LYS A 263 16.17 -10.03 -14.55
N LYS A 264 16.09 -11.11 -15.34
CA LYS A 264 17.26 -11.91 -15.73
C LYS A 264 17.80 -11.61 -17.12
N ARG A 265 17.11 -10.83 -17.96
CA ARG A 265 17.56 -10.56 -19.35
C ARG A 265 18.51 -9.37 -19.53
N GLU A 266 18.80 -8.58 -18.49
CA GLU A 266 19.76 -7.46 -18.56
C GLU A 266 21.21 -7.86 -18.16
N ARG A 267 21.53 -9.16 -18.09
CA ARG A 267 22.85 -9.67 -17.66
C ARG A 267 23.69 -10.32 -18.77
N ASN A 268 23.39 -10.05 -20.04
CA ASN A 268 24.26 -10.41 -21.16
C ASN A 268 24.69 -9.17 -21.93
#